data_AF-A0A950TCJ3-F1
#
_entry.id   AF-A0A950TCJ3-F1
#
_cell.length_a   1.000
_cell.length_b   1.000
_cell.length_c   1.000
_cell.angle_alpha   90.00
_cell.angle_beta   90.00
_cell.angle_gamma   90.00
#
_symmetry.space_group_name_H-M   'P 1'
#
loop_
_entity.id
_entity.type
_entity.pdbx_description
1 polymer ?
#
loop_
_entity_poly.entity_id
_entity_poly.type
_entity_poly.pdbx_seq_one_letter_code
_entity_poly.pdbx_strand_id
1 'polypeptide(L)'
;MQRRRFLEPPRSLLAAWAGRLAIFAIPVVLLAIVIARAGSFDVQPALVTFGAGLALAALAILLAIAALVVIWIDGRAGAGSAFAAIAISLLLLAYPAYLGTKLYRLPSINDITTDPNDPPRLEAAQRLRTRAANSTAYPGPAVYQKQTAAYPDVAPLSLDAPPQVAYDTA
;
A
#
# COMPACT_ATOMS: atom_id res chain seq x y z
N MET A 1 -10.13 56.07 22.93
CA MET A 1 -10.00 54.61 23.20
C MET A 1 -9.84 53.87 21.87
N GLN A 2 -8.60 53.55 21.48
CA GLN A 2 -8.29 52.83 20.25
C GLN A 2 -8.45 51.32 20.51
N ARG A 3 -9.47 50.68 19.92
CA ARG A 3 -9.57 49.22 19.94
C ARG A 3 -8.35 48.64 19.23
N ARG A 4 -7.43 48.04 19.98
CA ARG A 4 -6.36 47.21 19.42
C ARG A 4 -7.04 46.06 18.68
N ARG A 5 -7.14 46.15 17.34
CA ARG A 5 -7.45 45.00 16.50
C ARG A 5 -6.32 44.01 16.74
N PHE A 6 -6.64 42.86 17.34
CA PHE A 6 -5.74 41.70 17.29
C PHE A 6 -5.54 41.39 15.81
N LEU A 7 -4.44 41.85 15.23
CA LEU A 7 -4.02 41.46 13.90
C LEU A 7 -3.70 39.98 14.03
N GLU A 8 -4.56 39.12 13.50
CA GLU A 8 -4.27 37.69 13.43
C GLU A 8 -2.88 37.52 12.80
N PRO A 9 -1.96 36.79 13.46
CA PRO A 9 -0.62 36.64 12.91
C PRO A 9 -0.72 35.97 11.54
N PRO A 10 0.10 36.39 10.56
CA PRO A 10 0.01 35.89 9.19
C PRO A 10 0.15 34.36 9.20
N ARG A 11 -0.80 33.67 8.54
CA ARG A 11 -0.81 32.20 8.49
C ARG A 11 0.41 31.67 7.76
N SER A 12 1.00 30.59 8.27
CA SER A 12 2.11 29.91 7.57
C SER A 12 1.62 29.33 6.23
N LEU A 13 2.28 29.71 5.13
CA LEU A 13 1.98 29.15 3.80
C LEU A 13 2.23 27.65 3.77
N LEU A 14 3.26 27.18 4.47
CA LEU A 14 3.58 25.75 4.59
C LEU A 14 2.44 24.99 5.27
N ALA A 15 1.84 25.55 6.33
CA ALA A 15 0.70 24.92 7.01
C ALA A 15 -0.53 24.82 6.09
N ALA A 16 -0.80 25.86 5.29
CA ALA A 16 -1.89 25.85 4.33
C ALA A 16 -1.68 24.82 3.21
N TRP A 17 -0.46 24.73 2.66
CA TRP A 17 -0.12 23.74 1.64
C TRP A 17 -0.10 22.32 2.17
N ALA A 18 0.41 22.10 3.39
CA ALA A 18 0.35 20.79 4.05
C ALA A 18 -1.09 20.28 4.18
N GLY A 19 -2.02 21.14 4.64
CA GLY A 19 -3.43 20.78 4.75
C GLY A 19 -4.07 20.46 3.39
N ARG A 20 -3.82 21.28 2.37
CA ARG A 20 -4.34 21.05 1.00
C ARG A 20 -3.83 19.74 0.42
N LEU A 21 -2.54 19.44 0.61
CA LEU A 21 -1.92 18.24 0.10
C LEU A 21 -2.44 16.99 0.80
N ALA A 22 -2.58 17.03 2.13
CA ALA A 22 -3.16 15.94 2.90
C ALA A 22 -4.61 15.65 2.49
N ILE A 23 -5.42 16.69 2.30
CA ILE A 23 -6.82 16.55 1.85
C ILE A 23 -6.86 16.00 0.42
N PHE A 24 -5.98 16.46 -0.47
CA PHE A 24 -5.91 15.99 -1.86
C PHE A 24 -5.41 14.55 -1.98
N ALA A 25 -4.56 14.07 -1.06
CA ALA A 25 -4.12 12.68 -1.04
C ALA A 25 -5.28 11.70 -0.83
N ILE A 26 -6.33 12.08 -0.10
CA ILE A 26 -7.51 11.24 0.17
C ILE A 26 -8.21 10.80 -1.12
N PRO A 27 -8.73 11.70 -1.99
CA PRO A 27 -9.39 11.29 -3.22
C PRO A 27 -8.46 10.56 -4.18
N VAL A 28 -7.15 10.82 -4.18
CA VAL A 28 -6.18 10.07 -4.99
C VAL A 28 -6.10 8.61 -4.54
N VAL A 29 -6.01 8.36 -3.22
CA VAL A 29 -6.02 7.00 -2.66
C VAL A 29 -7.37 6.31 -2.93
N LEU A 30 -8.49 7.01 -2.74
CA LEU A 30 -9.82 6.48 -3.04
C LEU A 30 -9.97 6.11 -4.53
N LEU A 31 -9.48 6.97 -5.43
CA LEU A 31 -9.47 6.70 -6.86
C LEU A 31 -8.65 5.45 -7.18
N ALA A 32 -7.49 5.28 -6.55
CA ALA A 32 -6.68 4.07 -6.71
C ALA A 32 -7.44 2.80 -6.29
N ILE A 33 -8.20 2.87 -5.19
CA ILE A 33 -9.08 1.77 -4.74
C ILE A 33 -10.17 1.50 -5.77
N VAL A 34 -10.82 2.54 -6.32
CA VAL A 34 -11.84 2.38 -7.36
C VAL A 34 -11.24 1.71 -8.61
N ILE A 35 -10.08 2.16 -9.08
CA ILE A 35 -9.37 1.55 -10.22
C ILE A 35 -9.06 0.07 -9.93
N ALA A 36 -8.52 -0.24 -8.75
CA ALA A 36 -8.20 -1.60 -8.34
C ALA A 36 -9.44 -2.51 -8.29
N ARG A 37 -10.62 -1.96 -7.97
CA ARG A 37 -11.86 -2.71 -7.79
C ARG A 37 -12.72 -2.78 -9.05
N ALA A 38 -12.46 -1.95 -10.06
CA ALA A 38 -13.20 -1.92 -11.31
C ALA A 38 -13.03 -3.22 -12.13
N GLY A 39 -11.95 -3.97 -11.94
CA GLY A 39 -11.71 -5.26 -12.61
C GLY A 39 -11.41 -5.18 -14.12
N SER A 40 -11.58 -4.01 -14.74
CA SER A 40 -11.33 -3.77 -16.17
C SER A 40 -9.92 -3.27 -16.47
N PHE A 41 -9.18 -2.82 -15.46
CA PHE A 41 -7.83 -2.27 -15.60
C PHE A 41 -6.79 -3.27 -15.09
N ASP A 42 -5.59 -3.21 -15.67
CA ASP A 42 -4.42 -3.88 -15.09
C ASP A 42 -4.14 -3.29 -13.68
N VAL A 43 -3.47 -4.08 -12.83
CA VAL A 43 -3.16 -3.72 -11.44
C VAL A 43 -2.15 -2.56 -11.39
N GLN A 44 -1.33 -2.39 -12.43
CA GLN A 44 -0.27 -1.36 -12.49
C GLN A 44 -0.80 0.08 -12.31
N PRO A 45 -1.78 0.57 -13.10
CA PRO A 45 -2.38 1.88 -12.89
C PRO A 45 -2.88 2.13 -11.46
N ALA A 46 -3.51 1.12 -10.84
CA ALA A 46 -3.99 1.22 -9.47
C ALA A 46 -2.83 1.39 -8.49
N LEU A 47 -1.77 0.59 -8.62
CA LEU A 47 -0.59 0.68 -7.75
C LEU A 47 0.15 2.01 -7.91
N VAL A 48 0.31 2.52 -9.13
CA VAL A 48 0.95 3.82 -9.38
C VAL A 48 0.13 4.95 -8.76
N THR A 49 -1.18 4.96 -8.98
CA THR A 49 -2.09 5.97 -8.40
C THR A 49 -2.07 5.92 -6.87
N PHE A 50 -2.08 4.70 -6.31
CA PHE A 50 -1.99 4.50 -4.86
C PHE A 50 -0.67 5.03 -4.31
N GLY A 51 0.45 4.67 -4.93
CA GLY A 51 1.79 5.15 -4.57
C GLY A 51 1.92 6.68 -4.63
N ALA A 52 1.33 7.31 -5.66
CA ALA A 52 1.26 8.77 -5.74
C ALA A 52 0.48 9.37 -4.57
N GLY A 53 -0.67 8.80 -4.19
CA GLY A 53 -1.43 9.22 -3.02
C GLY A 53 -0.62 9.13 -1.72
N LEU A 54 0.11 8.03 -1.51
CA LEU A 54 0.98 7.86 -0.35
C LEU A 54 2.15 8.86 -0.34
N ALA A 55 2.74 9.13 -1.51
CA ALA A 55 3.81 10.11 -1.65
C ALA A 55 3.34 11.54 -1.31
N LEU A 56 2.12 11.90 -1.74
CA LEU A 56 1.50 13.18 -1.38
C LEU A 56 1.25 13.29 0.13
N ALA A 57 0.79 12.22 0.77
CA ALA A 57 0.61 12.16 2.22
C ALA A 57 1.96 12.32 2.96
N ALA A 58 3.01 11.64 2.50
CA ALA A 58 4.35 11.78 3.08
C ALA A 58 4.88 13.22 2.94
N LEU A 59 4.72 13.82 1.76
CA LEU A 59 5.12 15.22 1.53
C LEU A 59 4.30 16.19 2.39
N ALA A 60 3.01 15.92 2.63
CA ALA A 60 2.18 16.74 3.51
C ALA A 60 2.68 16.72 4.95
N ILE A 61 3.17 15.58 5.45
CA ILE A 61 3.82 15.47 6.76
C ILE A 61 5.09 16.33 6.81
N LEU A 62 5.95 16.23 5.79
CA LEU A 62 7.19 17.03 5.74
C LEU A 62 6.90 18.54 5.77
N LEU A 63 5.91 18.99 4.98
CA LEU A 63 5.48 20.38 4.97
C LEU A 63 4.84 20.80 6.30
N ALA A 64 4.08 19.92 6.95
CA ALA A 64 3.49 20.20 8.25
C ALA A 64 4.55 20.33 9.34
N ILE A 65 5.58 19.46 9.36
CA ILE A 65 6.71 19.56 10.28
C ILE A 65 7.47 20.87 10.06
N ALA A 66 7.79 21.22 8.80
CA ALA A 66 8.42 22.48 8.47
C ALA A 66 7.56 23.69 8.90
N ALA A 67 6.24 23.60 8.73
CA ALA A 67 5.31 24.63 9.17
C ALA A 67 5.32 24.82 10.69
N LEU A 68 5.38 23.73 11.47
CA LEU A 68 5.47 23.79 12.93
C LEU A 68 6.77 24.47 13.39
N VAL A 69 7.89 24.21 12.72
CA VAL A 69 9.17 24.90 12.98
C VAL A 69 9.05 26.40 12.72
N VAL A 70 8.50 26.79 11.57
CA VAL A 70 8.28 28.21 11.24
C VAL A 70 7.33 28.89 12.23
N ILE A 71 6.26 28.21 12.63
CA ILE A 71 5.30 28.72 13.62
C ILE A 71 5.97 28.93 14.98
N TRP A 72 6.83 28.00 15.40
CA TRP A 72 7.57 28.07 16.65
C TRP A 72 8.56 29.24 16.68
N ILE A 73 9.25 29.50 15.58
CA ILE A 73 10.28 30.55 15.47
C ILE A 73 9.65 31.93 15.24
N ASP A 74 8.74 32.05 14.27
CA ASP A 74 8.19 33.33 13.81
C ASP A 74 6.88 33.74 14.52
N GLY A 75 6.28 32.86 15.33
CA GLY A 75 5.00 33.12 16.00
C GLY A 75 3.78 33.19 15.06
N ARG A 76 3.84 32.51 13.90
CA ARG A 76 2.77 32.51 12.89
C ARG A 76 1.55 31.68 13.32
N ALA A 77 0.36 31.99 12.78
CA ALA A 77 -0.82 31.13 12.94
C ALA A 77 -0.76 29.88 12.03
N GLY A 78 -1.47 28.81 12.42
CA GLY A 78 -1.67 27.62 11.57
C GLY A 78 -1.28 26.27 12.18
N ALA A 79 -0.99 26.20 13.48
CA ALA A 79 -0.59 24.96 14.13
C ALA A 79 -1.66 23.86 14.00
N GLY A 80 -2.94 24.21 14.19
CA GLY A 80 -4.06 23.28 14.06
C GLY A 80 -4.15 22.63 12.67
N SER A 81 -3.94 23.40 11.60
CA SER A 81 -3.91 22.84 10.23
C SER A 81 -2.70 21.95 9.98
N ALA A 82 -1.55 22.25 10.57
CA ALA A 82 -0.36 21.40 10.47
C ALA A 82 -0.58 20.06 11.20
N PHE A 83 -1.15 20.08 12.41
CA PHE A 83 -1.51 18.86 13.14
C PHE A 83 -2.57 18.04 12.41
N ALA A 84 -3.61 18.68 11.85
CA ALA A 84 -4.62 17.99 11.06
C ALA A 84 -4.01 17.32 9.81
N ALA A 85 -3.10 18.01 9.12
CA ALA A 85 -2.39 17.45 7.96
C ALA A 85 -1.55 16.21 8.34
N ILE A 86 -0.85 16.25 9.48
CA ILE A 86 -0.10 15.11 10.01
C ILE A 86 -1.06 13.96 10.33
N ALA A 87 -2.14 14.22 11.07
CA ALA A 87 -3.09 13.18 11.47
C ALA A 87 -3.71 12.47 10.26
N ILE A 88 -4.21 13.22 9.27
CA ILE A 88 -4.77 12.68 8.02
C ILE A 88 -3.73 11.84 7.28
N SER A 89 -2.52 12.37 7.12
CA SER A 89 -1.47 11.69 6.37
C SER A 89 -0.98 10.43 7.06
N LEU A 90 -0.86 10.44 8.39
CA LEU A 90 -0.55 9.25 9.18
C LEU A 90 -1.64 8.18 9.06
N LEU A 91 -2.91 8.56 9.08
CA LEU A 91 -4.01 7.61 8.86
C LEU A 91 -3.93 6.95 7.48
N LEU A 92 -3.61 7.71 6.43
CA LEU A 92 -3.42 7.16 5.09
C LEU A 92 -2.20 6.23 4.99
N LEU A 93 -1.11 6.56 5.70
CA LEU A 93 0.15 5.80 5.64
C LEU A 93 0.19 4.60 6.61
N ALA A 94 -0.62 4.59 7.68
CA ALA A 94 -0.50 3.62 8.77
C ALA A 94 -0.63 2.18 8.29
N TYR A 95 -1.69 1.87 7.54
CA TYR A 95 -1.93 0.50 7.07
C TYR A 95 -0.93 0.05 6.00
N PRO A 96 -0.62 0.86 4.95
CA PRO A 96 0.42 0.51 3.98
C PRO A 96 1.81 0.35 4.61
N ALA A 97 2.17 1.19 5.59
CA ALA A 97 3.42 1.06 6.32
C ALA A 97 3.48 -0.25 7.09
N TYR A 98 2.39 -0.61 7.80
CA TYR A 98 2.29 -1.90 8.49
C TYR A 98 2.47 -3.08 7.52
N LEU A 99 1.76 -3.08 6.38
CA LEU A 99 1.93 -4.13 5.37
C LEU A 99 3.35 -4.17 4.79
N GLY A 100 3.94 -3.01 4.52
CA GLY A 100 5.32 -2.89 4.04
C GLY A 100 6.32 -3.52 5.01
N THR A 101 6.17 -3.26 6.32
CA THR A 101 7.03 -3.88 7.34
C THR A 101 6.87 -5.40 7.44
N LYS A 102 5.66 -5.92 7.20
CA LYS A 102 5.40 -7.36 7.16
C LYS A 102 6.04 -7.98 5.93
N LEU A 103 5.86 -7.36 4.76
CA LEU A 103 6.39 -7.85 3.49
C LEU A 103 7.92 -7.91 3.50
N TYR A 104 8.59 -6.91 4.08
CA TYR A 104 10.06 -6.88 4.19
C TYR A 104 10.66 -8.06 4.95
N ARG A 105 9.87 -8.73 5.81
CA ARG A 105 10.31 -9.89 6.60
C ARG A 105 10.02 -11.23 5.92
N LEU A 106 9.24 -11.24 4.83
CA LEU A 106 8.86 -12.46 4.13
C LEU A 106 9.84 -12.75 2.99
N PRO A 107 10.04 -14.03 2.63
CA PRO A 107 10.87 -14.36 1.48
C PRO A 107 10.21 -13.82 0.20
N SER A 108 11.03 -13.26 -0.69
CA SER A 108 10.59 -12.85 -2.03
C SER A 108 10.38 -14.10 -2.89
N ILE A 109 9.19 -14.69 -2.80
CA ILE A 109 8.72 -15.82 -3.60
C ILE A 109 7.37 -15.45 -4.21
N ASN A 110 7.16 -15.83 -5.47
CA ASN A 110 5.98 -15.46 -6.26
C ASN A 110 5.08 -16.66 -6.59
N ASP A 111 5.52 -17.87 -6.23
CA ASP A 111 4.82 -19.12 -6.50
C ASP A 111 4.98 -20.04 -5.29
N ILE A 112 3.93 -20.79 -4.96
CA ILE A 112 3.83 -21.66 -3.79
C ILE A 112 3.17 -22.96 -4.25
N THR A 113 3.80 -24.09 -3.95
CA THR A 113 3.26 -25.43 -4.27
C THR A 113 3.23 -26.32 -3.04
N THR A 114 2.22 -27.18 -2.95
CA THR A 114 2.18 -28.26 -1.95
C THR A 114 3.06 -29.45 -2.37
N ASP A 115 3.23 -29.67 -3.68
CA ASP A 115 4.10 -30.72 -4.23
C ASP A 115 5.15 -30.10 -5.17
N PRO A 116 6.44 -30.10 -4.82
CA PRO A 116 7.50 -29.58 -5.68
C PRO A 116 7.89 -30.54 -6.82
N ASN A 117 7.53 -31.82 -6.74
CA ASN A 117 7.85 -32.82 -7.77
C ASN A 117 6.82 -32.81 -8.91
N ASP A 118 5.56 -32.50 -8.59
CA ASP A 118 4.48 -32.36 -9.56
C ASP A 118 3.68 -31.06 -9.34
N PRO A 119 4.29 -29.87 -9.57
CA PRO A 119 3.60 -28.60 -9.40
C PRO A 119 2.51 -28.40 -10.47
N PRO A 120 1.38 -27.75 -10.13
CA PRO A 120 0.28 -27.55 -11.07
C PRO A 120 0.71 -26.70 -12.28
N ARG A 121 0.37 -27.18 -13.48
CA ARG A 121 0.65 -26.47 -14.73
C ARG A 121 -0.40 -25.38 -14.97
N LEU A 122 -0.04 -24.12 -14.79
CA LEU A 122 -0.93 -22.96 -14.95
C LEU A 122 -1.12 -22.55 -16.44
N GLU A 123 -1.51 -23.49 -17.30
CA GLU A 123 -1.57 -23.29 -18.76
C GLU A 123 -2.56 -22.18 -19.19
N ALA A 124 -3.75 -22.14 -18.58
CA ALA A 124 -4.76 -21.12 -18.88
C ALA A 124 -4.24 -19.72 -18.53
N ALA A 125 -3.57 -19.60 -17.39
CA ALA A 125 -2.96 -18.34 -16.95
C ALA A 125 -1.81 -17.92 -17.88
N GLN A 126 -1.04 -18.86 -18.41
CA GLN A 126 0.05 -18.57 -19.35
C GLN A 126 -0.45 -17.90 -20.63
N ARG A 127 -1.65 -18.26 -21.12
CA ARG A 127 -2.25 -17.68 -22.32
C ARG A 127 -2.74 -16.24 -22.13
N LEU A 128 -3.13 -15.88 -20.91
CA LEU A 128 -3.70 -14.57 -20.59
C LEU A 128 -2.67 -13.57 -20.06
N ARG A 129 -1.50 -14.04 -19.59
CA ARG A 129 -0.48 -13.19 -18.99
C ARG A 129 0.27 -12.36 -20.03
N THR A 130 0.52 -11.10 -19.68
CA THR A 130 1.39 -10.20 -20.44
C THR A 130 2.86 -10.49 -20.14
N ARG A 131 3.78 -10.03 -21.00
CA ARG A 131 5.24 -10.19 -20.79
C ARG A 131 5.76 -9.52 -19.52
N ALA A 132 5.04 -8.55 -18.97
CA ALA A 132 5.41 -7.87 -17.73
C ALA A 132 5.06 -8.67 -16.47
N ALA A 133 4.25 -9.73 -16.59
CA ALA A 133 3.85 -10.56 -15.48
C ALA A 133 4.94 -11.57 -15.09
N ASN A 134 4.92 -12.02 -13.84
CA ASN A 134 5.76 -13.13 -13.38
C ASN A 134 5.49 -14.41 -14.21
N SER A 135 6.54 -15.20 -14.42
CA SER A 135 6.46 -16.49 -15.12
C SER A 135 5.47 -17.44 -14.44
N THR A 136 4.77 -18.26 -15.23
CA THR A 136 3.92 -19.36 -14.76
C THR A 136 4.68 -20.66 -14.55
N ALA A 137 5.94 -20.74 -14.97
CA ALA A 137 6.76 -21.90 -14.73
C ALA A 137 7.25 -21.90 -13.28
N TYR A 138 7.07 -23.03 -12.59
CA TYR A 138 7.51 -23.18 -11.21
C TYR A 138 9.03 -22.95 -11.10
N PRO A 139 9.50 -22.07 -10.20
CA PRO A 139 10.91 -21.65 -10.13
C PRO A 139 11.87 -22.71 -9.57
N GLY A 140 11.36 -23.87 -9.13
CA GLY A 140 12.16 -25.04 -8.78
C GLY A 140 12.55 -25.16 -7.29
N PRO A 141 13.45 -26.12 -6.96
CA PRO A 141 13.69 -26.55 -5.58
C PRO A 141 14.24 -25.48 -4.64
N ALA A 142 15.02 -24.51 -5.15
CA ALA A 142 15.58 -23.45 -4.31
C ALA A 142 14.50 -22.52 -3.74
N VAL A 143 13.40 -22.31 -4.46
CA VAL A 143 12.25 -21.55 -3.97
C VAL A 143 11.44 -22.38 -2.98
N TYR A 144 11.29 -23.69 -3.23
CA TYR A 144 10.64 -24.60 -2.29
C TYR A 144 11.29 -24.57 -0.90
N GLN A 145 12.63 -24.58 -0.82
CA GLN A 145 13.35 -24.48 0.46
C GLN A 145 13.00 -23.20 1.23
N LYS A 146 12.90 -22.05 0.54
CA LYS A 146 12.47 -20.79 1.15
C LYS A 146 11.02 -20.83 1.60
N GLN A 147 10.16 -21.48 0.82
CA GLN A 147 8.76 -21.68 1.17
C GLN A 147 8.63 -22.53 2.42
N THR A 148 9.24 -23.72 2.50
CA THR A 148 9.14 -24.60 3.67
C THR A 148 9.64 -23.93 4.95
N ALA A 149 10.69 -23.09 4.85
CA ALA A 149 11.19 -22.34 6.00
C ALA A 149 10.22 -21.24 6.48
N ALA A 150 9.48 -20.60 5.57
CA ALA A 150 8.56 -19.51 5.90
C ALA A 150 7.09 -19.95 6.12
N TYR A 151 6.70 -21.07 5.53
CA TYR A 151 5.34 -21.61 5.49
C TYR A 151 5.37 -23.14 5.72
N PRO A 152 5.76 -23.60 6.92
CA PRO A 152 5.88 -25.03 7.22
C PRO A 152 4.55 -25.78 7.17
N ASP A 153 3.42 -25.08 7.36
CA ASP A 153 2.08 -25.66 7.38
C ASP A 153 1.51 -25.93 5.97
N VAL A 154 2.21 -25.51 4.91
CA VAL A 154 1.78 -25.77 3.53
C VAL A 154 2.23 -27.17 3.11
N ALA A 155 1.30 -28.12 3.10
CA ALA A 155 1.53 -29.51 2.73
C ALA A 155 0.40 -30.05 1.84
N PRO A 156 0.64 -31.14 1.08
CA PRO A 156 -0.41 -31.82 0.33
C PRO A 156 -1.52 -32.32 1.25
N LEU A 157 -2.77 -32.15 0.81
CA LEU A 157 -3.91 -32.78 1.46
C LEU A 157 -4.11 -34.20 0.91
N SER A 158 -3.91 -35.20 1.76
CA SER A 158 -4.15 -36.60 1.40
C SER A 158 -5.58 -37.01 1.75
N LEU A 159 -6.37 -37.34 0.72
CA LEU A 159 -7.74 -37.82 0.87
C LEU A 159 -7.85 -39.26 0.38
N ASP A 160 -8.63 -40.07 1.06
CA ASP A 160 -9.00 -41.42 0.62
C ASP A 160 -10.17 -41.37 -0.36
N ALA A 161 -10.04 -40.53 -1.39
CA ALA A 161 -11.02 -40.34 -2.44
C ALA A 161 -10.30 -40.01 -3.76
N PRO A 162 -10.81 -40.49 -4.91
CA PRO A 162 -10.30 -40.07 -6.21
C PRO A 162 -10.39 -38.55 -6.40
N PRO A 163 -9.45 -37.90 -7.11
CA PRO A 163 -9.41 -36.45 -7.27
C PRO A 163 -10.74 -35.82 -7.74
N GLN A 164 -11.45 -36.48 -8.66
CA GLN A 164 -12.75 -36.01 -9.16
C GLN A 164 -13.82 -35.98 -8.06
N VAL A 165 -13.90 -37.05 -7.26
CA VAL A 165 -14.88 -37.15 -6.16
C VAL A 165 -14.57 -36.11 -5.08
N ALA A 166 -13.29 -35.89 -4.79
CA ALA A 166 -12.86 -34.85 -3.85
C ALA A 166 -13.18 -33.44 -4.35
N TYR A 167 -13.09 -33.19 -5.66
CA TYR A 167 -13.45 -31.91 -6.26
C TYR A 167 -14.96 -31.65 -6.23
N ASP A 168 -15.76 -32.67 -6.55
CA ASP A 168 -17.23 -32.54 -6.62
C ASP A 168 -17.90 -32.40 -5.25
N THR A 169 -17.22 -32.80 -4.16
CA THR A 169 -17.73 -32.76 -2.78
C THR A 169 -17.21 -31.59 -1.93
N ALA A 170 -16.29 -30.78 -2.45
CA ALA A 170 -15.73 -29.59 -1.79
C ALA A 170 -16.68 -28.38 -1.85
#